data_AF-A0AA96Z437-F1
#
_entry.id   AF-A0AA96Z437-F1
#
_cell.length_a   1.000
_cell.length_b   1.000
_cell.length_c   1.000
_cell.angle_alpha   90.00
_cell.angle_beta   90.00
_cell.angle_gamma   90.00
#
_symmetry.space_group_name_H-M   'P 1'
#
loop_
_entity.id
_entity.type
_entity.pdbx_description
1 polymer ?
#
loop_
_entity_poly.entity_id
_entity_poly.type
_entity_poly.pdbx_seq_one_letter_code
_entity_poly.pdbx_strand_id
1 'polypeptide(L)'
;MSAYSNPATPLVALERGPSNRRWFFYRDWLAQRRSSRLGRYLLDHPCGSSRCYLPTERIGTNANPAITEEHGIARVWEYVPPAQWARWGREYLAPEEHPGYVPANTSADLKLMEGTS
;
A
#
# COMPACT_ATOMS: atom_id res chain seq x y z
N MET A 1 -3.38 13.89 -12.47
CA MET A 1 -3.77 12.48 -12.26
C MET A 1 -3.39 12.11 -10.85
N SER A 2 -4.34 11.67 -10.03
CA SER A 2 -4.04 11.24 -8.65
C SER A 2 -3.48 9.82 -8.66
N ALA A 3 -2.57 9.49 -7.74
CA ALA A 3 -2.06 8.13 -7.58
C ALA A 3 -3.19 7.11 -7.30
N TYR A 4 -4.35 7.57 -6.83
CA TYR A 4 -5.56 6.77 -6.64
C TYR A 4 -6.34 6.52 -7.95
N SER A 5 -6.07 7.27 -9.02
CA SER A 5 -6.78 7.18 -10.31
C SER A 5 -6.24 6.09 -11.24
N ASN A 6 -5.00 5.64 -11.04
CA ASN A 6 -4.38 4.57 -11.82
C ASN A 6 -3.84 3.45 -10.89
N PRO A 7 -4.59 2.35 -10.71
CA PRO A 7 -4.18 1.21 -9.90
C PRO A 7 -3.09 0.34 -10.54
N ALA A 8 -2.65 0.64 -11.77
CA ALA A 8 -1.77 -0.22 -12.55
C ALA A 8 -0.27 -0.11 -12.20
N THR A 9 0.13 0.64 -11.16
CA THR A 9 1.48 0.46 -10.62
C THR A 9 1.39 -0.55 -9.48
N PRO A 10 1.71 -1.83 -9.72
CA PRO A 10 1.59 -2.84 -8.69
C PRO A 10 2.70 -2.71 -7.66
N LEU A 11 3.55 -1.67 -7.70
CA LEU A 11 4.71 -1.53 -6.82
C LEU A 11 4.55 -0.41 -5.78
N VAL A 12 5.13 -0.68 -4.62
CA VAL A 12 5.37 0.26 -3.53
C VAL A 12 6.87 0.40 -3.33
N ALA A 13 7.33 1.65 -3.26
CA ALA A 13 8.68 1.99 -2.83
C ALA A 13 8.63 2.58 -1.42
N LEU A 14 9.36 1.99 -0.49
CA LEU A 14 9.43 2.45 0.90
C LEU A 14 10.60 3.40 1.09
N GLU A 15 10.31 4.57 1.66
CA GLU A 15 11.31 5.56 2.01
C GLU A 15 11.42 5.74 3.52
N ARG A 16 12.68 5.90 3.96
CA ARG A 16 13.08 6.04 5.36
C ARG A 16 12.71 4.82 6.20
N GLY A 17 13.02 4.90 7.50
CA GLY A 17 12.73 3.86 8.47
C GLY A 17 13.47 2.54 8.23
N PRO A 18 13.03 1.45 8.87
CA PRO A 18 13.71 0.16 8.84
C PRO A 18 13.76 -0.51 7.46
N SER A 19 12.80 -0.21 6.58
CA SER A 19 12.68 -0.80 5.24
C SER A 19 13.02 0.20 4.12
N ASN A 20 13.88 1.19 4.40
CA ASN A 20 14.27 2.22 3.44
C ASN A 20 14.80 1.64 2.12
N ARG A 21 14.40 2.23 0.99
CA ARG A 21 14.77 1.86 -0.39
C ARG A 21 14.32 0.46 -0.82
N ARG A 22 13.40 -0.16 -0.07
CA ARG A 22 12.81 -1.45 -0.47
C ARG A 22 11.62 -1.24 -1.39
N TRP A 23 11.46 -2.19 -2.31
CA TRP A 23 10.38 -2.22 -3.28
C TRP A 23 9.57 -3.50 -3.07
N PHE A 24 8.26 -3.40 -3.15
CA PHE A 24 7.33 -4.53 -2.97
C PHE A 24 6.26 -4.48 -4.02
N PHE A 25 5.70 -5.64 -4.39
CA PHE A 25 4.37 -5.63 -4.97
C PHE A 25 3.36 -5.18 -3.90
N TYR A 26 2.39 -4.38 -4.30
CA TYR A 26 1.38 -3.80 -3.43
C TYR A 26 0.61 -4.89 -2.69
N ARG A 27 0.28 -6.00 -3.37
CA ARG A 27 -0.38 -7.15 -2.75
C ARG A 27 0.45 -7.79 -1.62
N ASP A 28 1.76 -7.93 -1.84
CA ASP A 28 2.67 -8.56 -0.89
C ASP A 28 2.92 -7.62 0.29
N TRP A 29 2.97 -6.32 0.02
CA TRP A 29 3.04 -5.28 1.03
C TRP A 29 1.81 -5.26 1.94
N LEU A 30 0.60 -5.30 1.36
CA LEU A 30 -0.65 -5.40 2.12
C LEU A 30 -0.69 -6.69 2.94
N ALA A 31 -0.26 -7.82 2.38
CA ALA A 31 -0.19 -9.09 3.10
C ALA A 31 0.75 -9.00 4.31
N GLN A 32 1.92 -8.37 4.16
CA GLN A 32 2.87 -8.16 5.26
C GLN A 32 2.27 -7.29 6.37
N ARG A 33 1.58 -6.21 6.02
CA ARG A 33 0.90 -5.33 7.00
C ARG A 33 -0.22 -6.08 7.73
N ARG A 34 -1.02 -6.89 7.02
CA ARG A 34 -2.05 -7.75 7.63
C ARG A 34 -1.43 -8.76 8.61
N SER A 35 -0.39 -9.48 8.19
CA SER A 35 0.31 -10.45 9.04
C SER A 35 0.89 -9.80 10.30
N SER A 36 1.42 -8.57 10.17
CA SER A 36 1.88 -7.77 11.31
C SER A 36 0.79 -7.55 12.37
N ARG A 37 -0.44 -7.21 11.95
CA ARG A 37 -1.59 -7.04 12.87
C ARG A 37 -2.04 -8.35 13.48
N LEU A 38 -2.15 -9.41 12.68
CA LEU A 38 -2.57 -10.73 13.16
C LEU A 38 -1.60 -11.29 14.20
N GLY A 39 -0.29 -11.07 14.00
CA GLY A 39 0.75 -11.41 14.96
C GLY A 39 0.83 -10.47 16.18
N ARG A 40 0.00 -9.41 16.23
CA ARG A 40 -0.05 -8.41 17.32
C ARG A 40 1.30 -7.79 17.65
N TYR A 41 2.20 -7.67 16.68
CA TYR A 41 3.50 -7.04 16.88
C TYR A 41 3.32 -5.57 17.28
N LEU A 42 4.17 -5.03 18.15
CA LEU A 42 4.19 -3.59 18.43
C LEU A 42 4.77 -2.81 17.24
N LEU A 43 4.44 -1.52 17.08
CA LEU A 43 4.87 -0.71 15.93
C LEU A 43 6.38 -0.47 15.86
N ASP A 44 7.06 -0.48 17.01
CA ASP A 44 8.52 -0.37 17.14
C ASP A 44 9.25 -1.70 16.87
N HIS A 45 8.54 -2.84 16.90
CA HIS A 45 9.09 -4.13 16.55
C HIS A 45 9.42 -4.20 15.05
N PRO A 46 10.51 -4.88 14.63
CA PRO A 46 10.84 -5.03 13.20
C PRO A 46 9.67 -5.56 12.36
N CYS A 47 8.94 -6.58 12.84
CA CYS A 47 7.75 -7.12 12.17
C CYS A 47 6.52 -6.19 12.23
N GLY A 48 6.53 -5.18 13.11
CA GLY A 48 5.51 -4.13 13.24
C GLY A 48 5.72 -2.94 12.31
N SER A 49 6.98 -2.68 11.96
CA SER A 49 7.40 -1.46 11.28
C SER A 49 6.77 -1.25 9.89
N SER A 50 6.27 -2.31 9.24
CA SER A 50 5.55 -2.19 7.96
C SER A 50 4.27 -1.36 8.07
N ARG A 51 3.64 -1.33 9.25
CA ARG A 51 2.42 -0.56 9.50
C ARG A 51 2.67 0.92 9.71
N CYS A 52 3.94 1.29 9.89
CA CYS A 52 4.36 2.66 10.15
C CYS A 52 4.53 3.51 8.88
N TYR A 53 4.16 3.01 7.70
CA TYR A 53 4.31 3.75 6.45
C TYR A 53 2.99 4.34 5.98
N LEU A 54 3.04 5.56 5.46
CA LEU A 54 1.92 6.29 4.84
C LEU A 54 2.11 6.42 3.32
N PRO A 55 1.04 6.30 2.51
CA PRO A 55 1.12 6.63 1.10
C PRO A 55 1.40 8.13 0.92
N THR A 56 2.17 8.45 -0.12
CA THR A 56 2.41 9.83 -0.56
C THR A 56 1.88 10.03 -1.97
N GLU A 57 1.81 11.27 -2.43
CA GLU A 57 1.51 11.59 -3.84
C GLU A 57 2.71 11.38 -4.77
N ARG A 58 3.89 11.05 -4.20
CA ARG A 58 5.12 10.87 -4.95
C ARG A 58 5.14 9.50 -5.65
N ILE A 59 5.79 9.52 -6.80
CA ILE A 59 6.05 8.33 -7.60
C ILE A 59 7.56 8.13 -7.66
N GLY A 60 8.00 6.89 -7.44
CA GLY A 60 9.38 6.47 -7.55
C GLY A 60 9.61 5.74 -8.87
N THR A 61 10.74 6.00 -9.51
CA THR A 61 11.18 5.26 -10.69
C THR A 61 12.37 4.38 -10.29
N ASN A 62 12.29 3.09 -10.60
CA ASN A 62 13.42 2.21 -10.33
C ASN A 62 14.45 2.41 -11.45
N ALA A 63 15.68 2.78 -11.10
CA ALA A 63 16.76 2.89 -12.08
C ALA A 63 17.43 1.53 -12.37
N ASN A 64 17.04 0.46 -11.68
CA ASN A 64 17.59 -0.86 -11.89
C ASN A 64 16.98 -1.52 -13.15
N PRO A 65 17.78 -1.76 -14.21
CA PRO A 65 17.31 -2.31 -15.47
C PRO A 65 16.62 -3.69 -15.32
N ALA A 66 16.97 -4.46 -14.29
CA ALA A 66 16.39 -5.79 -14.02
C ALA A 66 14.93 -5.77 -13.53
N ILE A 67 14.40 -4.60 -13.15
CA ILE A 67 13.02 -4.44 -12.62
C ILE A 67 12.16 -3.58 -13.58
N THR A 68 12.78 -2.88 -14.52
CA THR A 68 12.16 -1.80 -15.31
C THR A 68 11.37 -2.23 -16.54
N GLU A 69 11.47 -3.47 -17.02
CA GLU A 69 10.79 -3.85 -18.27
C GLU A 69 9.26 -3.96 -18.16
N GLU A 70 8.70 -4.17 -16.96
CA GLU A 70 7.23 -4.25 -16.77
C GLU A 70 6.68 -3.35 -15.65
N HIS A 71 7.50 -2.97 -14.66
CA HIS A 71 7.01 -2.33 -13.44
C HIS A 71 7.92 -1.18 -12.93
N GLY A 72 8.53 -0.41 -13.84
CA GLY A 72 9.52 0.63 -13.47
C GLY A 72 9.03 1.79 -12.59
N ILE A 73 7.74 1.84 -12.26
CA ILE A 73 7.10 2.94 -11.52
C ILE A 73 6.40 2.39 -10.26
N ALA A 74 6.66 3.01 -9.11
CA ALA A 74 6.06 2.64 -7.83
C ALA A 74 5.46 3.83 -7.09
N ARG A 75 4.43 3.58 -6.28
CA ARG A 75 3.93 4.56 -5.31
C ARG A 75 4.91 4.65 -4.14
N VAL A 76 5.32 5.86 -3.78
CA VAL A 76 6.20 6.04 -2.62
C VAL A 76 5.39 6.07 -1.34
N TRP A 77 5.81 5.28 -0.37
CA TRP A 77 5.30 5.29 0.99
C TRP A 77 6.40 5.69 1.96
N GLU A 78 6.10 6.63 2.85
CA GLU A 78 7.08 7.23 3.75
C GLU A 78 6.87 6.76 5.18
N TYR A 79 7.97 6.45 5.86
CA TYR A 79 7.96 6.02 7.25
C TYR A 79 7.58 7.15 8.20
N VAL A 80 6.61 6.88 9.07
CA VAL A 80 6.19 7.71 10.19
C VAL A 80 6.55 7.00 11.50
N PRO A 81 7.33 7.62 12.41
CA PRO A 81 7.73 6.98 13.65
C PRO A 81 6.55 6.57 14.57
N PRO A 82 6.66 5.46 15.35
CA PRO A 82 5.63 5.01 16.28
C PRO A 82 5.11 6.09 17.23
N ALA A 83 5.98 6.99 17.70
CA ALA A 83 5.60 8.10 18.56
C ALA A 83 4.60 9.06 17.89
N GLN A 84 4.73 9.28 16.58
CA GLN A 84 3.80 10.11 15.82
C GLN A 84 2.44 9.42 15.67
N TRP A 85 2.42 8.10 15.44
CA TRP A 85 1.18 7.32 15.41
C TRP A 85 0.44 7.34 16.75
N ALA A 86 1.17 7.22 17.86
CA ALA A 86 0.59 7.31 19.19
C ALA A 86 -0.09 8.68 19.42
N ARG A 87 0.50 9.77 18.92
CA ARG A 87 -0.09 11.13 19.00
C ARG A 87 -1.35 11.28 18.15
N TRP A 88 -1.43 10.62 16.99
CA TRP A 88 -2.62 10.62 16.15
C TRP A 88 -3.71 9.66 16.63
N GLY A 89 -3.37 8.72 17.52
CA GLY A 89 -4.28 7.77 18.14
C GLY A 89 -4.61 6.54 17.31
N ARG A 90 -4.20 6.48 16.03
CA ARG A 90 -4.37 5.30 15.18
C ARG A 90 -3.36 5.25 14.04
N GLU A 91 -3.00 4.03 13.63
CA GLU A 91 -2.27 3.80 12.38
C GLU A 91 -3.16 4.01 11.15
N TYR A 92 -2.53 4.29 10.02
CA TYR A 92 -3.23 4.33 8.74
C TYR A 92 -3.55 2.92 8.25
N LEU A 93 -4.75 2.74 7.71
CA LEU A 93 -5.18 1.57 6.97
C LEU A 93 -5.30 1.96 5.50
N ALA A 94 -4.72 1.16 4.60
CA ALA A 94 -5.01 1.27 3.18
C ALA A 94 -6.49 0.93 2.94
N PRO A 95 -7.12 1.43 1.85
CA PRO A 95 -8.50 1.10 1.52
C PRO A 95 -8.81 -0.40 1.63
N GLU A 96 -7.93 -1.25 1.10
CA GLU A 96 -8.04 -2.71 1.09
C GLU A 96 -7.93 -3.36 2.48
N GLU A 97 -7.46 -2.62 3.49
CA GLU A 97 -7.33 -3.09 4.87
C GLU A 97 -8.57 -2.78 5.71
N HIS A 98 -9.52 -1.99 5.20
CA HIS A 98 -10.75 -1.66 5.92
C HIS A 98 -11.77 -2.82 5.89
N PRO A 99 -12.44 -3.11 7.01
CA PRO A 99 -13.56 -4.04 7.02
C PRO A 99 -14.65 -3.59 6.04
N GLY A 100 -15.06 -4.47 5.12
CA GLY A 100 -16.08 -4.17 4.12
C GLY A 100 -15.56 -3.48 2.85
N TYR A 101 -14.24 -3.41 2.64
CA TYR A 101 -13.70 -2.97 1.36
C TYR A 101 -14.17 -3.89 0.21
N VAL A 102 -14.84 -3.30 -0.78
CA VAL A 102 -15.21 -3.94 -2.04
C VAL A 102 -14.35 -3.30 -3.14
N PRO A 103 -13.55 -4.06 -3.89
CA PRO A 103 -12.78 -3.52 -5.01
C PRO A 103 -13.73 -2.87 -6.03
N ALA A 104 -13.39 -1.67 -6.49
CA ALA A 104 -14.20 -0.93 -7.47
C ALA A 104 -14.37 -1.67 -8.82
N ASN A 105 -13.58 -2.72 -9.07
CA ASN A 105 -13.61 -3.52 -10.30
C ASN A 105 -14.31 -4.88 -10.15
N THR A 106 -15.04 -5.11 -9.05
CA THR A 106 -15.94 -6.27 -8.96
C THR A 106 -17.24 -5.95 -9.72
N SER A 107 -17.14 -5.91 -11.06
CA SER A 107 -18.24 -5.75 -12.02
C SER A 107 -19.21 -6.93 -12.03
N ALA A 108 -19.74 -7.32 -10.87
CA ALA A 108 -20.99 -8.06 -10.81
C ALA A 108 -22.19 -7.12 -11.05
N ASP A 109 -22.07 -5.83 -10.74
CA ASP A 109 -23.14 -4.84 -10.92
C ASP A 109 -23.20 -4.17 -12.29
N LEU A 110 -22.14 -4.25 -13.11
CA LEU A 110 -22.15 -3.69 -14.47
C LEU A 110 -22.91 -4.55 -15.49
N LYS A 111 -23.24 -5.80 -15.16
CA LYS A 111 -24.05 -6.67 -16.04
C LYS A 111 -25.57 -6.55 -15.85
N LEU A 112 -26.04 -5.83 -14.83
CA LEU A 112 -27.48 -5.65 -14.59
C LEU A 112 -28.06 -4.37 -15.20
N MET A 113 -27.23 -3.43 -15.67
CA MET A 113 -27.70 -2.17 -16.28
C MET A 113 -27.70 -2.14 -17.82
N GLU A 114 -27.15 -3.16 -18.49
CA GLU A 114 -27.20 -3.26 -19.98
C GLU A 114 -28.23 -4.30 -20.48
N GLY A 115 -29.06 -4.84 -19.59
CA GLY A 115 -29.95 -5.99 -19.85
C GLY A 115 -31.43 -5.69 -19.72
N THR A 116 -31.90 -4.50 -20.08
CA THR A 116 -33.32 -4.25 -20.38
C THR A 116 -33.41 -3.32 -21.58
N SER A 117 -33.46 -3.92 -22.77
CA SER A 117 -34.06 -3.33 -23.97
C SER A 117 -34.98 -4.37 -24.57
#